data_AF-A0A7V9IYN3-F1
#
_entry.id   AF-A0A7V9IYN3-F1
#
_cell.length_a   1.000
_cell.length_b   1.000
_cell.length_c   1.000
_cell.angle_alpha   90.00
_cell.angle_beta   90.00
_cell.angle_gamma   90.00
#
_symmetry.space_group_name_H-M   'P 1'
#
loop_
_entity.id
_entity.type
_entity.pdbx_description
1 polymer ?
#
loop_
_entity_poly.entity_id
_entity_poly.type
_entity_poly.pdbx_seq_one_letter_code
_entity_poly.pdbx_strand_id
1 'polypeptide(L)' 'MFPGAPGRSHNHTYIGNRTVDASSTPASLRDGPTTCDLEADASTYWTPTLYEAADQSRRWPRSSTTRNTRRGRSSRYPMG' A
#
# COMPACT_ATOMS: atom_id res chain seq x y z
N MET A 1 -17.20 -2.85 1.92
CA MET A 1 -16.15 -3.01 2.94
C MET A 1 -16.82 -3.51 4.21
N PHE A 2 -16.25 -4.50 4.91
CA PHE A 2 -16.80 -5.04 6.16
C PHE A 2 -15.81 -4.78 7.31
N PRO A 3 -15.99 -3.70 8.09
CA PRO A 3 -15.12 -3.39 9.23
C PRO A 3 -15.04 -4.56 10.21
N GLY A 4 -13.83 -4.86 10.70
CA GLY A 4 -13.61 -5.94 11.68
C GLY A 4 -13.75 -7.37 11.14
N ALA A 5 -13.92 -7.56 9.82
CA ALA A 5 -14.01 -8.88 9.20
C ALA A 5 -12.88 -9.10 8.17
N PRO A 6 -11.65 -9.47 8.61
CA PRO A 6 -10.55 -9.81 7.72
C PRO A 6 -10.97 -10.89 6.70
N GLY A 7 -10.52 -10.75 5.45
CA GLY A 7 -10.82 -11.72 4.37
C GLY A 7 -12.22 -11.61 3.74
N ARG A 8 -13.14 -10.81 4.29
CA ARG A 8 -14.49 -10.63 3.71
C ARG A 8 -14.62 -9.48 2.69
N SER A 9 -13.54 -8.78 2.42
CA SER A 9 -13.47 -7.76 1.36
C SER A 9 -12.66 -8.28 0.18
N HIS A 10 -12.82 -7.68 -1.01
CA HIS A 10 -11.91 -7.99 -2.12
C HIS A 10 -10.45 -7.68 -1.74
N ASN A 11 -9.52 -8.38 -2.39
CA ASN A 11 -8.10 -8.28 -2.07
C ASN A 11 -7.53 -6.94 -2.53
N HIS A 12 -6.67 -6.35 -1.71
CA HIS A 12 -5.95 -5.13 -2.00
C HIS A 12 -4.44 -5.37 -2.00
N THR A 13 -3.77 -4.71 -2.93
CA THR A 13 -2.32 -4.62 -2.99
C THR A 13 -1.86 -3.34 -2.29
N TYR A 14 -0.98 -3.50 -1.31
CA TYR A 14 -0.48 -2.42 -0.46
C TYR A 14 0.94 -1.99 -0.85
N ILE A 15 1.24 -0.70 -0.64
CA ILE A 15 2.50 -0.02 -0.96
C ILE A 15 2.81 1.00 0.14
N GLY A 16 4.08 1.26 0.45
CA GLY A 16 4.49 2.18 1.51
C GLY A 16 4.88 1.41 2.78
N ASN A 17 4.20 1.71 3.89
CA ASN A 17 4.45 1.06 5.17
C ASN A 17 4.18 -0.46 5.10
N ARG A 18 5.18 -1.25 5.51
CA ARG A 18 5.22 -2.71 5.37
C ARG A 18 4.51 -3.46 6.51
N THR A 19 4.03 -2.76 7.55
CA THR A 19 3.41 -3.38 8.72
C THR A 19 1.90 -3.17 8.81
N VAL A 20 1.26 -2.62 7.76
CA VAL A 20 -0.20 -2.48 7.73
C VAL A 20 -0.89 -3.84 7.72
N ASP A 21 -1.88 -3.98 8.59
CA ASP A 21 -2.84 -5.07 8.62
C ASP A 21 -4.23 -4.57 9.07
N ALA A 22 -5.18 -5.49 9.19
CA ALA A 22 -6.56 -5.17 9.54
C ALA A 22 -6.74 -4.61 10.97
N SER A 23 -5.72 -4.71 11.83
CA SER A 23 -5.72 -4.27 13.23
C SER A 23 -4.90 -3.00 13.48
N SER A 24 -4.26 -2.46 12.44
CA SER A 24 -3.37 -1.31 12.54
C SER A 24 -4.07 -0.07 13.12
N THR A 25 -3.34 0.64 13.98
CA THR A 25 -3.73 1.91 14.59
C THR A 25 -2.81 3.04 14.10
N PRO A 26 -3.19 4.32 14.21
CA PRO A 26 -2.28 5.41 13.88
C PRO A 26 -0.95 5.36 14.64
N ALA A 27 -0.95 4.85 15.88
CA ALA A 27 0.26 4.70 16.68
C ALA A 27 1.16 3.58 16.16
N SER A 28 0.60 2.42 15.80
CA SER A 28 1.38 1.27 15.31
C SER A 28 2.02 1.50 13.95
N LEU A 29 1.60 2.54 13.22
CA LEU A 29 2.12 2.86 11.89
C LEU A 29 3.31 3.82 11.90
N ARG A 30 3.45 4.69 12.91
CA ARG A 30 4.39 5.83 12.86
C ARG A 30 5.87 5.46 12.75
N ASP A 31 6.24 4.27 13.23
CA ASP A 31 7.63 3.80 13.26
C ASP A 31 7.85 2.56 12.36
N GLY A 32 6.86 2.23 11.52
CA GLY A 32 6.91 1.06 10.65
C GLY A 32 7.87 1.24 9.46
N PRO A 33 8.62 0.21 9.04
CA PRO A 33 9.45 0.28 7.84
C PRO A 33 8.61 0.60 6.61
N THR A 34 9.08 1.52 5.76
CA THR A 34 8.38 1.97 4.55
C THR A 34 9.20 1.78 3.29
N THR A 35 8.53 1.72 2.14
CA THR A 35 9.13 1.74 0.80
C THR A 35 9.13 3.13 0.17
N CYS A 36 8.57 4.13 0.85
CA CYS A 36 8.60 5.52 0.41
C CYS A 36 10.00 6.12 0.60
N ASP A 37 10.39 7.07 -0.27
CA ASP A 37 11.69 7.77 -0.17
C ASP A 37 11.81 8.61 1.11
N LEU A 38 10.67 9.12 1.59
CA LEU A 38 10.62 9.79 2.88
C LEU A 38 10.37 8.73 3.95
N GLU A 39 11.40 8.38 4.72
CA GLU A 39 11.30 7.36 5.78
C GLU A 39 10.23 7.73 6.83
N ALA A 40 9.98 9.02 7.05
CA ALA A 40 8.93 9.51 7.93
C ALA A 40 7.49 9.36 7.36
N ASP A 41 7.32 8.93 6.11
CA ASP A 41 6.01 8.64 5.55
C ASP A 41 5.52 7.25 6.00
N ALA A 42 4.80 7.27 7.12
CA ALA A 42 4.14 6.12 7.73
C ALA A 42 2.88 5.65 6.98
N SER A 43 2.48 6.32 5.90
CA SER A 43 1.26 6.00 5.17
C SER A 43 1.36 4.66 4.43
N THR A 44 0.22 4.01 4.22
CA THR A 44 0.08 2.91 3.27
C THR A 44 -0.91 3.28 2.20
N TYR A 45 -0.50 3.09 0.95
CA TYR A 45 -1.36 3.22 -0.22
C TYR A 45 -1.88 1.84 -0.61
N TRP A 46 -3.12 1.77 -1.07
CA TRP A 46 -3.77 0.53 -1.48
C TRP A 46 -4.43 0.68 -2.84
N THR A 47 -4.40 -0.40 -3.62
CA THR A 47 -5.09 -0.53 -4.91
C THR A 47 -5.76 -1.90 -4.96
N PRO A 48 -6.89 -2.08 -5.67
CA PRO A 48 -7.43 -3.42 -5.89
C PRO A 48 -6.38 -4.36 -6.49
N THR A 49 -6.30 -5.57 -5.98
CA THR A 49 -5.40 -6.59 -6.51
C THR A 49 -5.93 -7.10 -7.84
N LEU A 50 -5.13 -6.96 -8.90
CA LEU A 50 -5.43 -7.54 -10.20
C LEU A 50 -4.82 -8.95 -10.27
N TYR A 51 -5.62 -9.89 -10.75
CA TYR A 51 -5.19 -11.27 -11.02
C TYR A 51 -5.18 -11.51 -12.52
N GLU A 52 -4.21 -12.29 -12.99
CA GLU A 52 -4.24 -12.83 -14.34
C GLU A 52 -5.30 -13.93 -14.44
N ALA A 53 -6.15 -13.87 -15.46
CA ALA A 53 -7.28 -14.78 -15.59
C ALA A 53 -6.85 -16.23 -15.82
N ALA A 54 -5.69 -16.43 -16.46
CA ALA A 54 -5.22 -17.76 -16.87
C ALA A 54 -4.69 -18.60 -15.69
N ASP A 55 -4.04 -17.98 -14.71
CA ASP A 55 -3.33 -18.69 -13.63
C ASP A 55 -3.67 -18.18 -12.22
N GLN A 56 -4.55 -17.19 -12.09
CA GLN A 56 -4.86 -16.49 -10.84
C GLN A 56 -3.62 -15.93 -10.13
N SER A 57 -2.52 -15.71 -10.85
CA SER A 57 -1.34 -15.08 -10.29
C SER A 57 -1.63 -13.60 -10.03
N ARG A 58 -1.15 -13.11 -8.90
CA ARG A 58 -1.26 -11.70 -8.54
C ARG A 58 -0.33 -10.87 -9.42
N ARG A 59 -0.90 -9.92 -10.16
CA ARG A 59 -0.13 -8.95 -10.92
C ARG A 59 0.28 -7.80 -10.01
N TRP A 60 1.57 -7.70 -9.73
CA TRP A 60 2.13 -6.57 -8.98
C TRP A 60 2.13 -5.29 -9.83
N PRO A 61 1.79 -4.13 -9.24
CA PRO A 61 2.03 -2.84 -9.88
C PRO A 61 3.53 -2.72 -10.20
N ARG A 62 3.90 -2.18 -11.36
CA ARG A 62 5.33 -1.98 -11.71
C ARG A 62 5.95 -0.78 -10.97
N SER A 63 5.13 0.22 -10.68
CA SER A 63 5.51 1.41 -9.92
C SER A 63 4.27 2.07 -9.34
N SER A 64 4.38 2.71 -8.19
CA SER A 64 3.40 3.71 -7.74
C SER A 64 3.98 5.10 -7.88
N THR A 65 3.13 6.08 -8.20
CA THR A 65 3.52 7.50 -8.14
C THR A 65 2.66 8.18 -7.11
N THR A 66 3.25 8.51 -5.97
CA THR A 66 2.57 9.36 -4.98
C THR A 66 2.98 10.79 -5.23
N ARG A 67 1.99 11.67 -5.40
CA ARG A 67 2.20 13.12 -5.55
C ARG A 67 1.88 13.79 -4.23
N ASN A 68 2.89 14.38 -3.59
CA ASN A 68 2.65 15.28 -2.46
C ASN A 68 2.24 16.66 -2.99
N THR A 69 0.94 16.98 -2.87
CA THR A 69 0.36 18.23 -3.37
C THR A 69 0.90 19.48 -2.68
N ARG A 70 1.48 19.35 -1.47
CA ARG A 70 2.06 20.50 -0.73
C ARG A 70 3.44 20.92 -1.23
N ARG A 71 4.20 20.02 -1.88
CA ARG A 71 5.57 20.29 -2.34
C ARG A 71 5.75 20.20 -3.86
N GLY A 72 4.69 19.88 -4.61
CA GLY A 72 4.74 19.76 -6.08
C GLY A 72 5.68 18.65 -6.60
N ARG A 73 6.19 17.78 -5.72
CA ARG A 73 7.08 16.67 -6.09
C ARG A 73 6.27 15.37 -6.16
N SER A 74 6.38 14.69 -7.30
CA SER A 74 5.98 13.30 -7.47
C SER A 74 7.20 12.41 -7.30
N SER A 75 7.11 11.40 -6.44
CA SER A 75 8.12 10.33 -6.45
C SER A 75 7.53 9.05 -7.01
N ARG A 76 8.34 8.36 -7.81
CA ARG A 76 8.02 7.08 -8.44
C ARG A 76 8.69 6.00 -7.62
N TYR A 77 7.90 5.15 -7.01
CA TYR A 77 8.41 4.06 -6.16
C TYR A 77 8.37 2.76 -6.97
N PRO A 78 9.55 2.21 -7.34
CA PRO A 78 9.61 0.90 -7.98
C PRO A 78 9.08 -0.15 -7.01
N MET A 79 8.26 -1.05 -7.53
CA MET A 79 7.70 -2.15 -6.77
C MET A 79 8.48 -3.41 -7.13
N GLY A 80 9.56 -3.66 -6.38
CA GLY A 80 10.50 -4.76 -6.58
C GLY A 80 11.64 -4.67 -5.58
#